data_AF-A0A9E4UPG4-F1
#
_entry.id   AF-A0A9E4UPG4-F1
#
_cell.length_a   1.000
_cell.length_b   1.000
_cell.length_c   1.000
_cell.angle_alpha   90.00
_cell.angle_beta   90.00
_cell.angle_gamma   90.00
#
_symmetry.space_group_name_H-M   'P 1'
#
loop_
_entity.id
_entity.type
_entity.pdbx_description
1 polymer ?
#
loop_
_entity_poly.entity_id
_entity_poly.type
_entity_poly.pdbx_seq_one_letter_code
_entity_poly.pdbx_strand_id
1 'polypeptide(L)' 'GPIRYSFELTGVGARTLDLVVEDNKARLAHDGDAPPSVSVSCDTGTFALMMWGRLSLESAKASGRCRQNAING' A
#
# COMPACT_ATOMS: atom_id res chain seq x y z
N GLY A 1 -5.37 -14.58 -8.57
CA GLY A 1 -5.18 -14.69 -7.12
C GLY A 1 -5.05 -13.29 -6.55
N PRO A 2 -5.34 -13.09 -5.26
CA PRO A 2 -5.31 -11.78 -4.63
C PRO A 2 -3.89 -11.19 -4.66
N ILE A 3 -3.78 -9.88 -4.91
CA ILE A 3 -2.54 -9.13 -4.69
C ILE A 3 -2.58 -8.54 -3.28
N ARG A 4 -1.52 -8.79 -2.51
CA ARG A 4 -1.41 -8.32 -1.13
C ARG A 4 -0.44 -7.15 -1.06
N TYR A 5 -0.93 -6.00 -0.62
CA TYR A 5 -0.11 -4.80 -0.41
C TYR A 5 0.10 -4.59 1.08
N SER A 6 1.30 -4.19 1.47
CA SER A 6 1.59 -3.62 2.79
C SER A 6 2.06 -2.19 2.62
N PHE A 7 1.35 -1.25 3.23
CA PHE A 7 1.69 0.17 3.21
C PHE A 7 2.25 0.60 4.55
N GLU A 8 3.53 0.93 4.60
CA GLU A 8 4.18 1.60 5.73
C GLU A 8 3.93 3.11 5.64
N LEU A 9 2.90 3.58 6.34
CA LEU A 9 2.51 5.00 6.32
C LEU A 9 3.35 5.80 7.32
N THR A 10 3.84 6.95 6.88
CA THR A 10 4.62 7.91 7.68
C THR A 10 3.88 9.23 7.89
N GLY A 11 4.35 10.04 8.84
CA GLY A 11 3.74 11.32 9.21
C GLY A 11 2.58 11.19 10.19
N VAL A 12 1.60 12.10 10.12
CA VAL A 12 0.44 12.07 11.02
C VAL A 12 -0.41 10.83 10.73
N GLY A 13 -0.68 10.04 11.77
CA GLY A 13 -1.42 8.78 11.65
C GLY A 13 -0.60 7.61 11.09
N ALA A 14 0.73 7.68 11.21
CA ALA A 14 1.67 6.63 10.81
C ALA A 14 1.26 5.26 11.37
N ARG A 15 1.18 4.27 10.49
CA ARG A 15 0.83 2.88 10.78
C ARG A 15 1.14 2.02 9.56
N THR A 16 1.21 0.71 9.76
CA THR A 16 1.15 -0.23 8.64
C THR A 16 -0.31 -0.49 8.28
N LEU A 17 -0.63 -0.53 7.00
CA LEU A 17 -1.96 -0.88 6.51
C LEU A 17 -1.85 -1.92 5.40
N ASP A 18 -2.34 -3.10 5.68
CA ASP A 18 -2.31 -4.22 4.77
C ASP A 18 -3.63 -4.34 4.00
N LEU A 19 -3.53 -4.44 2.68
CA LEU A 19 -4.65 -4.53 1.77
C LEU A 19 -4.58 -5.81 0.95
N VAL A 20 -5.73 -6.42 0.73
CA VAL A 20 -5.91 -7.49 -0.25
C VAL A 20 -6.75 -6.94 -1.39
N VAL A 21 -6.22 -7.03 -2.60
CA VAL A 21 -6.89 -6.62 -3.83
C VAL A 21 -7.23 -7.86 -4.65
N GLU A 22 -8.51 -8.08 -4.87
CA GLU A 22 -9.05 -9.18 -5.67
C GLU A 22 -10.30 -8.70 -6.41
N ASP A 23 -10.48 -9.09 -7.67
CA ASP A 23 -11.60 -8.67 -8.52
C ASP A 23 -11.84 -7.14 -8.52
N ASN A 24 -10.73 -6.38 -8.55
CA ASN A 24 -10.71 -4.93 -8.51
C ASN A 24 -11.37 -4.31 -7.26
N LYS A 25 -11.46 -5.05 -6.17
CA LYS A 25 -11.91 -4.57 -4.86
C LYS A 25 -10.76 -4.66 -3.86
N ALA A 26 -10.57 -3.60 -3.09
CA ALA A 26 -9.61 -3.57 -2.00
C ALA A 26 -10.33 -3.79 -0.66
N ARG A 27 -9.75 -4.64 0.20
CA ARG A 27 -10.17 -4.82 1.60
C ARG A 27 -8.96 -4.83 2.51
N LEU A 28 -9.16 -4.57 3.80
CA LEU A 28 -8.12 -4.81 4.80
C LEU A 28 -7.77 -6.30 4.85
N ALA A 29 -6.48 -6.60 5.01
CA ALA A 29 -6.03 -7.94 5.35
C ALA A 29 -6.41 -8.28 6.79
N HIS A 30 -6.58 -9.57 7.08
CA HIS A 30 -6.77 -10.04 8.46
C HIS A 30 -5.43 -10.49 9.03
N ASP A 31 -5.27 -10.42 10.35
CA ASP A 31 -4.05 -10.91 11.01
C ASP A 31 -3.82 -12.39 10.68
N GLY A 32 -2.58 -12.75 10.34
CA GLY A 32 -2.21 -14.11 9.93
C GLY A 32 -2.45 -14.45 8.44
N ASP A 33 -2.89 -13.48 7.64
CA ASP A 33 -2.90 -13.60 6.18
C ASP A 33 -1.49 -13.82 5.60
N ALA A 34 -1.42 -14.38 4.39
CA ALA A 34 -0.16 -14.62 3.69
C ALA A 34 0.67 -13.32 3.52
N PRO A 35 2.01 -13.41 3.41
CA PRO A 35 2.90 -12.25 3.27
C PRO A 35 2.49 -11.31 2.12
N PRO A 36 2.80 -10.01 2.23
CA PRO A 36 2.50 -9.06 1.17
C PRO A 36 3.29 -9.41 -0.11
N SER A 37 2.65 -9.26 -1.26
CA SER A 37 3.27 -9.35 -2.58
C SER A 37 3.94 -8.05 -2.99
N VAL A 38 3.56 -6.93 -2.35
CA VAL A 38 4.11 -5.60 -2.57
C VAL A 38 4.20 -4.87 -1.24
N SER A 39 5.39 -4.41 -0.85
CA SER A 39 5.56 -3.51 0.30
C SER A 39 5.93 -2.11 -0.19
N VAL A 40 5.27 -1.08 0.34
CA VAL A 40 5.42 0.31 -0.08
C VAL A 40 5.47 1.23 1.13
N SER A 41 6.39 2.19 1.13
CA SER A 41 6.43 3.28 2.11
C SER A 41 6.03 4.60 1.45
N CYS A 42 5.17 5.38 2.12
CA CYS A 42 4.78 6.73 1.72
C CYS A 42 4.16 7.50 2.90
N ASP A 43 3.92 8.80 2.76
CA ASP A 43 3.18 9.57 3.77
C ASP A 43 1.66 9.31 3.68
N THR A 44 0.95 9.50 4.80
CA THR A 44 -0.50 9.31 4.89
C THR A 44 -1.30 10.12 3.86
N GLY A 45 -0.83 11.32 3.47
CA GLY A 45 -1.50 12.17 2.49
C GLY A 45 -1.39 11.61 1.07
N THR A 46 -0.20 11.15 0.68
CA THR A 46 0.03 10.42 -0.58
C THR A 46 -0.84 9.16 -0.64
N PHE A 47 -0.93 8.40 0.45
CA PHE A 47 -1.81 7.24 0.55
C PHE A 47 -3.29 7.61 0.35
N ALA A 48 -3.78 8.67 1.02
CA ALA A 48 -5.16 9.12 0.88
C ALA A 48 -5.52 9.53 -0.56
N LEU A 49 -4.59 10.18 -1.29
CA LEU A 49 -4.79 10.50 -2.71
C LEU A 49 -4.95 9.24 -3.57
N MET A 50 -4.20 8.17 -3.27
CA MET A 50 -4.35 6.88 -3.95
C MET A 50 -5.71 6.24 -3.65
N MET A 51 -6.13 6.22 -2.38
CA MET A 51 -7.44 5.66 -2.00
C MET A 51 -8.62 6.43 -2.60
N TRP A 52 -8.45 7.72 -2.89
CA TRP A 52 -9.44 8.53 -3.61
C TRP A 52 -9.32 8.48 -5.13
N GLY A 53 -8.42 7.65 -5.68
CA GLY A 53 -8.21 7.52 -7.12
C GLY A 53 -7.61 8.77 -7.80
N ARG A 54 -7.07 9.70 -7.01
CA ARG A 54 -6.47 10.96 -7.50
C ARG A 54 -4.99 10.80 -7.86
N LEU A 55 -4.37 9.69 -7.47
CA LEU A 55 -2.99 9.36 -7.76
C LEU A 55 -2.87 7.85 -7.93
N SER A 56 -2.23 7.36 -9.00
CA SER A 56 -1.93 5.94 -9.13
C SER A 56 -0.68 5.59 -8.33
N LEU A 57 -0.57 4.33 -7.90
CA LEU A 57 0.65 3.83 -7.24
C LEU A 57 1.88 3.94 -8.15
N GLU A 58 1.70 3.70 -9.45
CA GLU A 58 2.77 3.84 -10.45
C GLU A 58 3.28 5.28 -10.52
N SER A 59 2.38 6.25 -10.65
CA SER A 59 2.76 7.67 -10.70
C SER A 59 3.38 8.14 -9.38
N ALA A 60 2.87 7.68 -8.24
CA ALA A 60 3.44 8.00 -6.93
C ALA A 60 4.88 7.46 -6.77
N LYS A 61 5.15 6.26 -7.31
CA LYS A 61 6.51 5.71 -7.37
C LYS A 61 7.42 6.50 -8.32
N ALA A 62 6.93 6.80 -9.52
CA ALA A 62 7.69 7.56 -10.52
C ALA A 62 8.07 8.96 -10.03
N SER A 63 7.21 9.60 -9.22
CA SER A 63 7.48 10.91 -8.62
C SER A 63 8.26 10.85 -7.31
N GLY A 64 8.66 9.68 -6.83
CA GLY A 64 9.38 9.51 -5.55
C GLY A 64 8.53 9.72 -4.29
N ARG A 65 7.21 9.81 -4.41
CA ARG A 65 6.29 9.96 -3.25
C ARG A 65 6.00 8.63 -2.56
N CYS A 66 6.10 7.53 -3.31
CA CYS A 66 6.09 6.17 -2.80
C CYS A 66 7.43 5.50 -3.10
N ARG A 67 7.92 4.72 -2.16
CA ARG A 67 9.09 3.84 -2.34
C ARG A 67 8.65 2.40 -2.18
N GLN A 68 8.99 1.55 -3.14
CA GLN A 68 8.81 0.10 -2.98
C GLN A 68 9.92 -0.45 -2.09
N ASN A 69 9.54 -1.21 -1.09
CA ASN A 69 10.44 -1.86 -0.14
C ASN A 69 10.78 -3.28 -0.61
N ALA A 70 11.90 -3.82 -0.12
CA ALA A 70 12.17 -5.24 -0.23
C ALA A 70 11.14 -6.02 0.61
N ILE A 71 10.72 -7.18 0.10
CA ILE A 71 9.84 -8.10 0.83
C ILE A 71 10.77 -9.15 1.43
N ASN A 72 10.91 -9.13 2.75
CA ASN A 72 11.58 -10.21 3.45
C ASN A 72 10.56 -11.34 3.62
N GLY A 73 10.84 -12.47 2.98
CA GLY A 73 9.98 -13.68 3.02
C GLY A 73 10.01 -14.38 4.36
#